data_AF-A0A844MJ47-F1
#
_entry.id   AF-A0A844MJ47-F1
#
_cell.length_a   1.000
_cell.length_b   1.000
_cell.length_c   1.000
_cell.angle_alpha   90.00
_cell.angle_beta   90.00
_cell.angle_gamma   90.00
#
_symmetry.space_group_name_H-M   'P 1'
#
loop_
_entity.id
_entity.type
_entity.pdbx_description
1 polymer ?
#
loop_
_entity_poly.entity_id
_entity_poly.type
_entity_poly.pdbx_seq_one_letter_code
_entity_poly.pdbx_strand_id
1 'polypeptide(L)'
;MSQTQQIIPTVRPCKIDSATATTPVDLVVVIDTSPSMKDEANDLSNAAADAIASASSSCPSDLRVIWLGIEGTWKGTNFQRTVRDYLLSECQVSKGDLRARKRGQLADAGAQEDAARTVEDISTHFDWRPGAARAIFYLGDEALEAGGDRTEEKDIIAANKAIAKAQQAGVKVHTYFGTTKSKFKDSLEQEYARLAKETGGQAFSDRDSIGGFTEILQKIICNSLPVGIQLEIQQPLPCFELRSNGQPFATQGAETIAIVASNCYSNVTFRSLTAVLSVVRTDGTPILNLADGTPAVTIKPSTEIAFGDLLPIGSHNSESSGELLREVVVETNSPSSADYTLKIEYSYHAEFDFKGGDDFAL
;
A
#
# COMPACT_ATOMS: atom_id res chain seq x y z
N MET A 1 17.52 -7.01 55.46
CA MET A 1 17.87 -7.99 54.41
C MET A 1 17.23 -7.49 53.13
N SER A 2 18.02 -6.96 52.21
CA SER A 2 17.53 -6.41 50.94
C SER A 2 17.31 -7.57 49.98
N GLN A 3 16.06 -7.85 49.61
CA GLN A 3 15.76 -8.80 48.53
C GLN A 3 16.14 -8.15 47.20
N THR A 4 17.26 -8.60 46.62
CA THR A 4 17.69 -8.16 45.29
C THR A 4 16.83 -8.88 44.25
N GLN A 5 15.85 -8.16 43.68
CA GLN A 5 15.02 -8.66 42.59
C GLN A 5 15.93 -8.88 41.36
N GLN A 6 15.97 -10.10 40.84
CA GLN A 6 16.77 -10.43 39.66
C GLN A 6 15.87 -10.28 38.43
N ILE A 7 16.07 -9.20 37.67
CA ILE A 7 15.43 -9.00 36.38
C ILE A 7 16.00 -10.06 35.43
N ILE A 8 15.17 -10.98 34.95
CA ILE A 8 15.55 -11.89 33.87
C ILE A 8 15.56 -11.03 32.60
N PRO A 9 16.72 -10.79 31.97
CA PRO A 9 16.79 -9.86 30.86
C PRO A 9 16.21 -10.53 29.60
N THR A 10 14.90 -10.45 29.40
CA THR A 10 14.29 -10.58 28.07
C THR A 10 14.41 -9.24 27.35
N VAL A 11 15.63 -8.75 27.19
CA VAL A 11 15.89 -7.53 26.42
C VAL A 11 15.88 -7.92 24.95
N ARG A 12 14.69 -8.04 24.34
CA ARG A 12 14.57 -7.37 23.04
C ARG A 12 14.32 -5.91 23.40
N PRO A 13 15.30 -5.00 23.21
CA PRO A 13 14.94 -3.59 23.13
C PRO A 13 13.85 -3.49 22.06
N CYS A 14 12.96 -2.50 22.17
CA CYS A 14 12.04 -2.13 21.08
C CYS A 14 12.86 -1.86 19.81
N LYS A 15 13.22 -2.92 19.08
CA LYS A 15 13.77 -2.85 17.76
C LYS A 15 12.56 -2.85 16.88
N ILE A 16 12.27 -1.66 16.40
CA ILE A 16 11.38 -1.43 15.30
C ILE A 16 12.01 -2.19 14.14
N ASP A 17 11.47 -3.36 13.82
CA ASP A 17 11.71 -3.95 12.52
C ASP A 17 10.92 -3.10 11.53
N SER A 18 11.58 -2.11 10.92
CA SER A 18 11.02 -1.38 9.78
C SER A 18 10.84 -2.37 8.64
N ALA A 19 9.66 -2.97 8.54
CA ALA A 19 9.22 -3.57 7.29
C ALA A 19 9.05 -2.42 6.29
N THR A 20 10.07 -2.18 5.46
CA THR A 20 10.01 -1.26 4.31
C THR A 20 9.03 -1.82 3.27
N ALA A 21 7.73 -1.78 3.56
CA ALA A 21 6.71 -2.13 2.59
C ALA A 21 6.65 -1.01 1.55
N THR A 22 7.29 -1.24 0.39
CA THR A 22 7.23 -0.32 -0.74
C THR A 22 5.78 -0.17 -1.21
N THR A 23 5.30 1.06 -1.33
CA THR A 23 3.93 1.35 -1.76
C THR A 23 3.67 0.73 -3.14
N PRO A 24 2.63 -0.12 -3.30
CA PRO A 24 2.26 -0.63 -4.61
C PRO A 24 1.72 0.50 -5.49
N VAL A 25 2.20 0.57 -6.73
CA VAL A 25 1.77 1.55 -7.73
C VAL A 25 1.38 0.82 -9.00
N ASP A 26 0.19 1.06 -9.50
CA ASP A 26 -0.27 0.56 -10.79
C ASP A 26 -0.39 1.72 -11.77
N LEU A 27 0.40 1.67 -12.83
CA LEU A 27 0.38 2.65 -13.92
C LEU A 27 -0.10 1.97 -15.22
N VAL A 28 -1.22 2.44 -15.75
CA VAL A 28 -1.73 2.00 -17.06
C VAL A 28 -1.40 3.08 -18.09
N VAL A 29 -0.46 2.79 -18.97
CA VAL A 29 -0.10 3.67 -20.09
C VAL A 29 -0.99 3.34 -21.28
N VAL A 30 -1.73 4.34 -21.76
CA VAL A 30 -2.74 4.22 -22.80
C VAL A 30 -2.40 5.19 -23.92
N ILE A 31 -2.45 4.72 -25.17
CA ILE A 31 -2.18 5.57 -26.34
C ILE A 31 -3.30 5.43 -27.36
N ASP A 32 -3.70 6.56 -27.93
CA ASP A 32 -4.42 6.59 -29.20
C ASP A 32 -3.60 5.84 -30.28
N THR A 33 -4.28 5.04 -31.10
CA THR A 33 -3.64 4.24 -32.14
C THR A 33 -3.93 4.72 -33.56
N SER A 34 -4.40 5.96 -33.69
CA SER A 34 -4.41 6.71 -34.94
C SER A 34 -2.99 6.81 -35.53
N PRO A 35 -2.84 6.87 -36.86
CA PRO A 35 -1.52 6.93 -37.50
C PRO A 35 -0.61 8.08 -37.07
N SER A 36 -1.17 9.19 -36.55
CA SER A 36 -0.40 10.35 -36.07
C SER A 36 0.40 10.05 -34.82
N MET A 37 -0.04 9.11 -33.98
CA MET A 37 0.58 8.80 -32.68
C MET A 37 1.74 7.79 -32.76
N LYS A 38 2.21 7.47 -33.97
CA LYS A 38 3.15 6.37 -34.19
C LYS A 38 4.55 6.68 -33.65
N ASP A 39 5.04 7.89 -33.86
CA ASP A 39 6.34 8.34 -33.37
C ASP A 39 6.36 8.42 -31.85
N GLU A 40 5.33 8.99 -31.23
CA GLU A 40 5.19 9.01 -29.76
C GLU A 40 5.18 7.58 -29.17
N ALA A 41 4.50 6.63 -29.82
CA ALA A 41 4.50 5.24 -29.38
C ALA A 41 5.91 4.60 -29.38
N ASN A 42 6.74 4.94 -30.38
CA ASN A 42 8.11 4.47 -30.46
C ASN A 42 9.00 5.17 -29.43
N ASP A 43 8.94 6.49 -29.37
CA ASP A 43 9.80 7.30 -28.51
C ASP A 43 9.56 7.02 -27.02
N LEU A 44 8.29 6.89 -26.61
CA LEU A 44 7.94 6.52 -25.25
C LEU A 44 8.41 5.09 -24.92
N SER A 45 8.28 4.14 -25.86
CA SER A 45 8.74 2.77 -25.62
C SER A 45 10.27 2.67 -25.50
N ASN A 46 11.00 3.45 -26.30
CA ASN A 46 12.46 3.54 -26.23
C ASN A 46 12.92 4.16 -24.91
N ALA A 47 12.18 5.13 -24.37
CA ALA A 47 12.50 5.79 -23.11
C ALA A 47 12.09 5.00 -21.85
N ALA A 48 11.22 3.99 -21.98
CA ALA A 48 10.55 3.34 -20.85
C ALA A 48 11.51 2.72 -19.84
N ALA A 49 12.51 1.97 -20.32
CA ALA A 49 13.45 1.27 -19.44
C ALA A 49 14.27 2.25 -18.58
N ASP A 50 14.80 3.30 -19.21
CA ASP A 50 15.58 4.33 -18.53
C ASP A 50 14.72 5.11 -17.54
N ALA A 51 13.49 5.49 -17.93
CA ALA A 51 12.56 6.21 -17.05
C ALA A 51 12.19 5.40 -15.80
N ILE A 52 11.90 4.10 -15.96
CA ILE A 52 11.58 3.20 -14.85
C ILE A 52 12.80 3.02 -13.94
N ALA A 53 14.00 2.87 -14.50
CA ALA A 53 15.23 2.77 -13.72
C ALA A 53 15.51 4.05 -12.91
N SER A 54 15.35 5.23 -13.53
CA SER A 54 15.47 6.53 -12.87
C SER A 54 14.41 6.70 -11.77
N ALA A 55 13.15 6.38 -12.04
CA ALA A 55 12.08 6.46 -11.05
C ALA A 55 12.31 5.50 -9.87
N SER A 56 12.76 4.28 -10.11
CA SER A 56 13.09 3.31 -9.05
C SER A 56 14.17 3.82 -8.10
N SER A 57 15.05 4.69 -8.58
CA SER A 57 16.10 5.31 -7.77
C SER A 57 15.62 6.57 -7.03
N SER A 58 14.77 7.39 -7.67
CA SER A 58 14.31 8.67 -7.12
C SER A 58 13.08 8.57 -6.21
N CYS A 59 12.18 7.64 -6.52
CA CYS A 59 10.89 7.47 -5.86
C CYS A 59 10.54 5.96 -5.79
N PRO A 60 11.25 5.18 -4.94
CA PRO A 60 11.10 3.73 -4.89
C PRO A 60 9.65 3.30 -4.62
N SER A 61 9.15 2.38 -5.43
CA SER A 61 7.79 1.84 -5.31
C SER A 61 7.73 0.42 -5.86
N ASP A 62 6.72 -0.34 -5.44
CA ASP A 62 6.38 -1.61 -6.09
C ASP A 62 5.55 -1.29 -7.34
N LEU A 63 6.22 -0.88 -8.42
CA LEU A 63 5.60 -0.41 -9.65
C LEU A 63 5.20 -1.58 -10.58
N ARG A 64 3.93 -1.59 -10.98
CA ARG A 64 3.39 -2.39 -12.10
C ARG A 64 2.99 -1.46 -13.22
N VAL A 65 3.56 -1.64 -14.42
CA VAL A 65 3.21 -0.86 -15.61
C VAL A 65 2.56 -1.76 -16.67
N ILE A 66 1.40 -1.35 -17.18
CA ILE A 66 0.69 -2.02 -18.28
C ILE A 66 0.54 -1.06 -19.45
N TRP A 67 0.80 -1.52 -20.66
CA TRP A 67 0.85 -0.70 -21.88
C TRP A 67 -0.24 -1.14 -22.86
N LEU A 68 -1.17 -0.24 -23.20
CA LEU A 68 -2.36 -0.57 -23.98
C LEU A 68 -2.60 0.47 -25.08
N GLY A 69 -2.90 0.01 -26.29
CA GLY A 69 -3.43 0.88 -27.33
C GLY A 69 -4.96 0.94 -27.29
N ILE A 70 -5.55 2.08 -27.64
CA ILE A 70 -7.00 2.18 -27.86
C ILE A 70 -7.34 1.50 -29.19
N GLU A 71 -8.01 0.35 -29.13
CA GLU A 71 -8.50 -0.42 -30.29
C GLU A 71 -7.43 -0.80 -31.36
N GLY A 72 -6.14 -0.69 -31.00
CA GLY A 72 -5.03 -1.01 -31.89
C GLY A 72 -3.73 -1.31 -31.13
N THR A 73 -2.68 -1.61 -31.89
CA THR A 73 -1.36 -1.99 -31.36
C THR A 73 -0.26 -1.44 -32.26
N TRP A 74 0.93 -1.24 -31.70
CA TRP A 74 2.11 -0.79 -32.42
C TRP A 74 3.21 -1.85 -32.38
N LYS A 75 3.55 -2.42 -33.55
CA LYS A 75 4.60 -3.44 -33.63
C LYS A 75 5.97 -2.82 -33.31
N GLY A 76 6.74 -3.50 -32.46
CA GLY A 76 8.08 -3.04 -32.06
C GLY A 76 8.07 -2.05 -30.90
N THR A 77 6.92 -1.81 -30.29
CA THR A 77 6.77 -0.94 -29.11
C THR A 77 6.23 -1.76 -27.93
N ASN A 78 6.02 -1.11 -26.78
CA ASN A 78 5.38 -1.74 -25.63
C ASN A 78 3.86 -1.96 -25.83
N PHE A 79 3.24 -1.29 -26.81
CA PHE A 79 1.79 -1.32 -27.06
C PHE A 79 1.37 -2.52 -27.91
N GLN A 80 1.48 -3.72 -27.36
CA GLN A 80 1.22 -4.98 -28.07
C GLN A 80 -0.19 -5.55 -27.82
N ARG A 81 -1.00 -4.85 -27.03
CA ARG A 81 -2.37 -5.24 -26.65
C ARG A 81 -3.30 -4.04 -26.70
N THR A 82 -4.58 -4.29 -26.93
CA THR A 82 -5.61 -3.25 -26.86
C THR A 82 -6.22 -3.18 -25.45
N VAL A 83 -6.75 -2.01 -25.07
CA VAL A 83 -7.51 -1.87 -23.82
C VAL A 83 -8.70 -2.83 -23.79
N ARG A 84 -9.47 -2.91 -24.88
CA ARG A 84 -10.62 -3.82 -24.97
C ARG A 84 -10.20 -5.26 -24.76
N ASP A 85 -9.18 -5.74 -25.46
CA ASP A 85 -8.76 -7.13 -25.32
C ASP A 85 -8.29 -7.42 -23.90
N TYR A 86 -7.56 -6.50 -23.26
CA TYR A 86 -7.14 -6.64 -21.87
C TYR A 86 -8.34 -6.76 -20.92
N LEU A 87 -9.29 -5.83 -20.99
CA LEU A 87 -10.46 -5.81 -20.11
C LEU A 87 -11.37 -7.03 -20.32
N LEU A 88 -11.55 -7.49 -21.56
CA LEU A 88 -12.38 -8.65 -21.86
C LEU A 88 -11.72 -9.98 -21.45
N SER A 89 -10.41 -10.12 -21.68
CA SER A 89 -9.72 -11.40 -21.48
C SER A 89 -9.16 -11.57 -20.07
N GLU A 90 -8.49 -10.56 -19.53
CA GLU A 90 -7.81 -10.63 -18.23
C GLU A 90 -8.75 -10.22 -17.10
N CYS A 91 -9.45 -9.08 -17.27
CA CYS A 91 -10.39 -8.58 -16.27
C CYS A 91 -11.78 -9.22 -16.38
N GLN A 92 -12.01 -10.07 -17.40
CA GLN A 92 -13.26 -10.82 -17.63
C GLN A 92 -14.52 -9.94 -17.68
N VAL A 93 -14.38 -8.70 -18.17
CA VAL A 93 -15.48 -7.76 -18.30
C VAL A 93 -16.43 -8.21 -19.41
N SER A 94 -17.74 -8.05 -19.20
CA SER A 94 -18.70 -8.36 -20.25
C SER A 94 -18.63 -7.30 -21.35
N LYS A 95 -18.70 -7.72 -22.62
CA LYS A 95 -18.66 -6.81 -23.78
C LYS A 95 -19.71 -5.69 -23.70
N GLY A 96 -20.88 -5.94 -23.13
CA GLY A 96 -21.96 -4.97 -22.98
C GLY A 96 -21.69 -3.88 -21.95
N ASP A 97 -20.72 -4.10 -21.06
CA ASP A 97 -20.38 -3.16 -19.98
C ASP A 97 -19.35 -2.12 -20.43
N LEU A 98 -18.60 -2.39 -21.50
CA LEU A 98 -17.62 -1.46 -22.05
C LEU A 98 -18.31 -0.28 -22.75
N ARG A 99 -17.90 0.93 -22.36
CA ARG A 99 -18.34 2.18 -22.96
C ARG A 99 -17.61 2.52 -24.24
N ALA A 100 -16.33 2.13 -24.35
CA ALA A 100 -15.51 2.39 -25.53
C ALA A 100 -16.11 1.73 -26.77
N ARG A 101 -16.00 2.41 -27.92
CA ARG A 101 -16.48 1.87 -29.20
C ARG A 101 -15.44 0.92 -29.78
N LYS A 102 -15.91 -0.08 -30.52
CA LYS A 102 -15.02 -1.02 -31.22
C LYS A 102 -14.52 -0.39 -32.51
N ARG A 103 -13.27 -0.66 -32.89
CA ARG A 103 -12.72 -0.29 -34.20
C ARG A 103 -13.71 -0.63 -35.34
N GLY A 104 -13.91 0.33 -36.24
CA GLY A 104 -14.82 0.22 -37.38
C GLY A 104 -16.29 0.49 -37.07
N GLN A 105 -16.66 0.83 -35.82
CA GLN A 105 -18.01 1.33 -35.51
C GLN A 105 -18.21 2.82 -35.85
N LEU A 106 -17.11 3.55 -35.96
CA LEU A 106 -17.09 4.93 -36.45
C LEU A 106 -16.31 4.99 -37.77
N ALA A 107 -16.52 6.07 -38.51
CA ALA A 107 -15.66 6.39 -39.64
C ALA A 107 -14.23 6.66 -39.15
N ASP A 108 -13.28 6.44 -40.05
CA ASP A 108 -11.86 6.71 -39.84
C ASP A 108 -11.31 6.08 -38.54
N ALA A 109 -10.50 6.84 -37.79
CA ALA A 109 -9.84 6.38 -36.57
C ALA A 109 -10.63 6.71 -35.29
N GLY A 110 -11.87 7.21 -35.37
CA GLY A 110 -12.58 7.74 -34.19
C GLY A 110 -12.72 6.77 -33.01
N ALA A 111 -12.82 5.46 -33.22
CA ALA A 111 -12.84 4.50 -32.11
C ALA A 111 -11.44 4.28 -31.47
N GLN A 112 -10.38 4.56 -32.21
CA GLN A 112 -8.99 4.53 -31.75
C GLN A 112 -8.63 5.81 -30.98
N GLU A 113 -9.36 6.91 -31.20
CA GLU A 113 -9.20 8.20 -30.50
C GLU A 113 -10.15 8.36 -29.29
N ASP A 114 -10.81 7.29 -28.85
CA ASP A 114 -11.84 7.31 -27.80
C ASP A 114 -11.29 7.40 -26.35
N ALA A 115 -10.57 8.48 -26.06
CA ALA A 115 -9.88 8.70 -24.80
C ALA A 115 -10.82 8.66 -23.58
N ALA A 116 -11.89 9.46 -23.60
CA ALA A 116 -12.75 9.63 -22.43
C ALA A 116 -13.45 8.32 -22.05
N ARG A 117 -13.97 7.59 -23.03
CA ARG A 117 -14.58 6.26 -22.82
C ARG A 117 -13.57 5.24 -22.34
N THR A 118 -12.35 5.29 -22.86
CA THR A 118 -11.28 4.38 -22.45
C THR A 118 -10.88 4.62 -20.99
N VAL A 119 -10.73 5.88 -20.58
CA VAL A 119 -10.46 6.24 -19.17
C VAL A 119 -11.61 5.80 -18.26
N GLU A 120 -12.87 5.95 -18.71
CA GLU A 120 -14.05 5.46 -18.00
C GLU A 120 -13.98 3.93 -17.77
N ASP A 121 -13.69 3.17 -18.83
CA ASP A 121 -13.62 1.71 -18.79
C ASP A 121 -12.47 1.21 -17.89
N ILE A 122 -11.26 1.77 -18.03
CA ILE A 122 -10.09 1.37 -17.22
C ILE A 122 -10.32 1.73 -15.75
N SER A 123 -10.82 2.94 -15.45
CA SER A 123 -11.08 3.34 -14.07
C SER A 123 -12.09 2.42 -13.38
N THR A 124 -13.06 1.90 -14.12
CA THR A 124 -14.14 1.07 -13.59
C THR A 124 -13.77 -0.41 -13.50
N HIS A 125 -13.02 -0.93 -14.47
CA HIS A 125 -12.92 -2.38 -14.69
C HIS A 125 -11.52 -2.97 -14.62
N PHE A 126 -10.47 -2.13 -14.57
CA PHE A 126 -9.11 -2.64 -14.51
C PHE A 126 -8.83 -3.38 -13.19
N ASP A 127 -7.96 -4.38 -13.23
CA ASP A 127 -7.58 -5.26 -12.13
C ASP A 127 -6.58 -4.58 -11.17
N TRP A 128 -6.91 -3.38 -10.66
CA TRP A 128 -6.06 -2.64 -9.73
C TRP A 128 -5.68 -3.50 -8.50
N ARG A 129 -4.39 -3.57 -8.17
CA ARG A 129 -3.90 -4.29 -6.98
C ARG A 129 -4.53 -3.69 -5.71
N PRO A 130 -4.88 -4.53 -4.71
CA PRO A 130 -5.34 -4.02 -3.42
C PRO A 130 -4.32 -3.06 -2.80
N GLY A 131 -4.79 -1.88 -2.38
CA GLY A 131 -3.94 -0.85 -1.76
C GLY A 131 -3.00 -0.11 -2.72
N ALA A 132 -3.01 -0.41 -4.02
CA ALA A 132 -2.15 0.29 -4.97
C ALA A 132 -2.62 1.73 -5.20
N ALA A 133 -1.65 2.65 -5.32
CA ALA A 133 -1.89 3.93 -5.95
C ALA A 133 -2.15 3.70 -7.45
N ARG A 134 -3.23 4.28 -7.97
CA ARG A 134 -3.75 3.97 -9.30
C ARG A 134 -3.53 5.16 -10.22
N ALA A 135 -2.90 4.94 -11.35
CA ALA A 135 -2.66 5.96 -12.34
C ALA A 135 -2.92 5.47 -13.76
N ILE A 136 -3.43 6.38 -14.59
CA ILE A 136 -3.49 6.23 -16.04
C ILE A 136 -2.57 7.29 -16.64
N PHE A 137 -1.76 6.94 -17.63
CA PHE A 137 -1.07 7.91 -18.48
C PHE A 137 -1.61 7.80 -19.90
N TYR A 138 -2.41 8.77 -20.32
CA TYR A 138 -3.03 8.80 -21.64
C TYR A 138 -2.26 9.71 -22.61
N LEU A 139 -2.04 9.24 -23.84
CA LEU A 139 -1.42 9.98 -24.93
C LEU A 139 -2.36 10.05 -26.14
N GLY A 140 -2.51 11.25 -26.72
CA GLY A 140 -3.26 11.51 -27.94
C GLY A 140 -3.04 12.92 -28.46
N ASP A 141 -3.54 13.25 -29.65
CA ASP A 141 -3.35 14.53 -30.33
C ASP A 141 -4.66 15.18 -30.84
N GLU A 142 -5.82 14.57 -30.54
CA GLU A 142 -7.15 15.01 -30.96
C GLU A 142 -8.19 14.99 -29.82
N ALA A 143 -9.44 15.40 -30.10
CA ALA A 143 -10.48 15.51 -29.07
C ALA A 143 -10.84 14.16 -28.43
N LEU A 144 -11.21 14.20 -27.15
CA LEU A 144 -11.32 13.03 -26.27
C LEU A 144 -12.51 12.09 -26.57
N GLU A 145 -13.47 12.49 -27.40
CA GLU A 145 -14.62 11.69 -27.84
C GLU A 145 -14.63 11.53 -29.38
N ALA A 146 -13.80 10.58 -29.83
CA ALA A 146 -13.61 10.15 -31.21
C ALA A 146 -12.90 11.14 -32.16
N GLY A 147 -11.76 11.71 -31.73
CA GLY A 147 -10.78 12.27 -32.67
C GLY A 147 -11.26 13.51 -33.41
N GLY A 148 -11.88 14.43 -32.67
CA GLY A 148 -12.33 15.70 -33.23
C GLY A 148 -11.18 16.69 -33.43
N ASP A 149 -11.25 17.48 -34.51
CA ASP A 149 -10.32 18.62 -34.74
C ASP A 149 -10.48 19.73 -33.70
N ARG A 150 -11.48 19.69 -32.83
CA ARG A 150 -11.69 20.64 -31.72
C ARG A 150 -12.48 19.99 -30.61
N THR A 151 -12.36 20.53 -29.40
CA THR A 151 -13.22 20.17 -28.28
C THR A 151 -14.65 20.65 -28.52
N GLU A 152 -15.60 19.72 -28.61
CA GLU A 152 -17.03 20.00 -28.71
C GLU A 152 -17.76 19.60 -27.41
N GLU A 153 -19.04 19.94 -27.31
CA GLU A 153 -19.84 19.66 -26.10
C GLU A 153 -19.88 18.15 -25.76
N LYS A 154 -19.89 17.28 -26.79
CA LYS A 154 -19.83 15.83 -26.60
C LYS A 154 -18.54 15.37 -25.90
N ASP A 155 -17.40 16.03 -26.20
CA ASP A 155 -16.09 15.72 -25.63
C ASP A 155 -16.08 16.08 -24.15
N ILE A 156 -16.60 17.28 -23.82
CA ILE A 156 -16.73 17.76 -22.44
C ILE A 156 -17.64 16.82 -21.63
N ILE A 157 -18.79 16.40 -22.19
CA ILE A 157 -19.71 15.48 -21.53
C ILE A 157 -19.05 14.12 -21.28
N ALA A 158 -18.29 13.60 -22.25
CA ALA A 158 -17.59 12.33 -22.11
C ALA A 158 -16.45 12.45 -21.07
N ALA A 159 -15.65 13.50 -21.13
CA ALA A 159 -14.58 13.78 -20.18
C ALA A 159 -15.11 13.94 -18.75
N ASN A 160 -16.26 14.58 -18.55
CA ASN A 160 -16.90 14.68 -17.23
C ASN A 160 -17.24 13.31 -16.64
N LYS A 161 -17.68 12.35 -17.46
CA LYS A 161 -17.93 10.98 -17.00
C LYS A 161 -16.63 10.27 -16.66
N ALA A 162 -15.60 10.42 -17.49
CA ALA A 162 -14.28 9.86 -17.25
C ALA A 162 -13.69 10.38 -15.93
N ILE A 163 -13.73 11.71 -15.68
CA ILE A 163 -13.28 12.35 -14.44
C ILE A 163 -14.04 11.80 -13.24
N ALA A 164 -15.37 11.74 -13.31
CA ALA A 164 -16.17 11.22 -12.20
C ALA A 164 -15.83 9.76 -11.87
N LYS A 165 -15.60 8.92 -12.88
CA LYS A 165 -15.19 7.51 -12.69
C LYS A 165 -13.77 7.38 -12.14
N ALA A 166 -12.83 8.16 -12.65
CA ALA A 166 -11.46 8.19 -12.16
C ALA A 166 -11.43 8.63 -10.68
N GLN A 167 -12.13 9.71 -10.32
CA GLN A 167 -12.26 10.17 -8.95
C GLN A 167 -12.91 9.12 -8.03
N GLN A 168 -14.01 8.50 -8.48
CA GLN A 168 -14.69 7.43 -7.73
C GLN A 168 -13.75 6.24 -7.47
N ALA A 169 -12.90 5.90 -8.43
CA ALA A 169 -11.95 4.79 -8.33
C ALA A 169 -10.60 5.18 -7.69
N GLY A 170 -10.41 6.45 -7.31
CA GLY A 170 -9.12 6.94 -6.79
C GLY A 170 -7.98 6.86 -7.81
N VAL A 171 -8.28 7.01 -9.10
CA VAL A 171 -7.33 6.95 -10.22
C VAL A 171 -6.89 8.36 -10.60
N LYS A 172 -5.58 8.61 -10.61
CA LYS A 172 -4.99 9.82 -11.19
C LYS A 172 -4.84 9.65 -12.69
N VAL A 173 -5.29 10.60 -13.49
CA VAL A 173 -5.09 10.57 -14.94
C VAL A 173 -4.04 11.60 -15.30
N HIS A 174 -2.91 11.14 -15.81
CA HIS A 174 -1.90 11.96 -16.46
C HIS A 174 -2.20 11.98 -17.96
N THR A 175 -2.00 13.12 -18.60
CA THR A 175 -2.28 13.28 -20.03
C THR A 175 -1.07 13.85 -20.74
N TYR A 176 -0.82 13.39 -21.96
CA TYR A 176 0.12 14.00 -22.89
C TYR A 176 -0.61 14.36 -24.17
N PHE A 177 -0.62 15.65 -24.50
CA PHE A 177 -1.17 16.17 -25.74
C PHE A 177 -0.06 16.28 -26.80
N GLY A 178 -0.10 15.36 -27.77
CA GLY A 178 0.90 15.21 -28.82
C GLY A 178 0.83 16.27 -29.91
N THR A 179 1.58 16.04 -30.99
CA THR A 179 1.68 17.02 -32.08
C THR A 179 0.42 17.01 -32.95
N THR A 180 -0.49 17.94 -32.70
CA THR A 180 -1.72 18.07 -33.50
C THR A 180 -1.54 18.93 -34.76
N LYS A 181 -2.31 18.62 -35.82
CA LYS A 181 -2.49 19.49 -36.99
C LYS A 181 -3.68 20.45 -36.85
N SER A 182 -4.43 20.34 -35.76
CA SER A 182 -5.62 21.13 -35.53
C SER A 182 -5.33 22.62 -35.40
N LYS A 183 -6.22 23.44 -35.98
CA LYS A 183 -6.23 24.90 -35.76
C LYS A 183 -6.78 25.30 -34.40
N PHE A 184 -7.37 24.36 -33.66
CA PHE A 184 -7.98 24.52 -32.35
C PHE A 184 -7.12 23.87 -31.24
N LYS A 185 -5.81 23.72 -31.48
CA LYS A 185 -4.81 23.19 -30.52
C LYS A 185 -5.07 23.63 -29.07
N ASP A 186 -5.24 24.93 -28.83
CA ASP A 186 -5.38 25.45 -27.47
C ASP A 186 -6.62 24.88 -26.75
N SER A 187 -7.72 24.65 -27.46
CA SER A 187 -8.95 24.07 -26.90
C SER A 187 -8.78 22.59 -26.57
N LEU A 188 -8.06 21.85 -27.41
CA LEU A 188 -7.74 20.44 -27.19
C LEU A 188 -6.78 20.28 -26.00
N GLU A 189 -5.68 21.05 -25.99
CA GLU A 189 -4.67 21.06 -24.92
C GLU A 189 -5.31 21.40 -23.57
N GLN A 190 -6.24 22.38 -23.54
CA GLN A 190 -6.98 22.73 -22.33
C GLN A 190 -7.85 21.59 -21.79
N GLU A 191 -8.49 20.81 -22.66
CA GLU A 191 -9.36 19.72 -22.23
C GLU A 191 -8.56 18.52 -21.70
N TYR A 192 -7.39 18.23 -22.29
CA TYR A 192 -6.42 17.27 -21.72
C TYR A 192 -5.98 17.73 -20.33
N ALA A 193 -5.60 19.01 -20.22
CA ALA A 193 -5.18 19.59 -18.95
C ALA A 193 -6.28 19.54 -17.88
N ARG A 194 -7.54 19.74 -18.27
CA ARG A 194 -8.70 19.65 -17.38
C ARG A 194 -8.90 18.23 -16.85
N LEU A 195 -8.90 17.23 -17.74
CA LEU A 195 -8.99 15.82 -17.36
C LEU A 195 -7.90 15.44 -16.35
N ALA A 196 -6.66 15.85 -16.60
CA ALA A 196 -5.56 15.55 -15.69
C ALA A 196 -5.71 16.27 -14.33
N LYS A 197 -5.97 17.58 -14.36
CA LYS A 197 -6.10 18.40 -13.15
C LYS A 197 -7.22 17.93 -12.24
N GLU A 198 -8.40 17.65 -12.79
CA GLU A 198 -9.57 17.26 -12.00
C GLU A 198 -9.45 15.86 -11.38
N THR A 199 -8.54 15.02 -11.89
CA THR A 199 -8.24 13.69 -11.32
C THR A 199 -6.98 13.67 -10.44
N GLY A 200 -6.33 14.82 -10.25
CA GLY A 200 -5.10 14.93 -9.45
C GLY A 200 -3.84 14.43 -10.16
N GLY A 201 -3.89 14.25 -11.48
CA GLY A 201 -2.74 13.95 -12.32
C GLY A 201 -2.09 15.20 -12.90
N GLN A 202 -1.23 15.00 -13.91
CA GLN A 202 -0.45 16.06 -14.56
C GLN A 202 -0.67 16.04 -16.07
N ALA A 203 -0.70 17.24 -16.64
CA ALA A 203 -0.80 17.45 -18.07
C ALA A 203 0.58 17.77 -18.64
N PHE A 204 0.87 17.15 -19.78
CA PHE A 204 2.06 17.34 -20.59
C PHE A 204 1.65 17.60 -22.03
N SER A 205 2.57 18.13 -22.81
CA SER A 205 2.41 18.45 -24.22
C SER A 205 3.65 18.05 -25.02
N ASP A 206 3.55 18.13 -26.35
CA ASP A 206 4.66 18.07 -27.30
C ASP A 206 5.88 18.93 -26.90
N ARG A 207 5.66 20.05 -26.21
CA ARG A 207 6.71 20.96 -25.70
C ARG A 207 7.51 20.36 -24.54
N ASP A 208 6.92 19.46 -23.77
CA ASP A 208 7.57 18.84 -22.61
C ASP A 208 8.48 17.68 -23.03
N SER A 209 8.25 17.08 -24.20
CA SER A 209 9.00 15.93 -24.71
C SER A 209 10.17 16.32 -25.62
N ILE A 210 10.56 17.59 -25.68
CA ILE A 210 11.71 18.04 -26.51
C ILE A 210 13.00 17.31 -26.12
N GLY A 211 13.16 16.98 -24.83
CA GLY A 211 14.27 16.19 -24.29
C GLY A 211 14.06 14.66 -24.35
N GLY A 212 12.95 14.21 -24.95
CA GLY A 212 12.49 12.82 -24.93
C GLY A 212 11.53 12.50 -23.77
N PHE A 213 10.96 11.29 -23.79
CA PHE A 213 9.94 10.86 -22.82
C PHE A 213 10.49 10.42 -21.46
N THR A 214 11.81 10.29 -21.29
CA THR A 214 12.41 9.74 -20.07
C THR A 214 12.01 10.54 -18.84
N GLU A 215 12.15 11.87 -18.89
CA GLU A 215 11.81 12.75 -17.77
C GLU A 215 10.29 12.80 -17.50
N ILE A 216 9.48 12.80 -18.56
CA ILE A 216 8.01 12.81 -18.44
C ILE A 216 7.54 11.54 -17.71
N LEU A 217 7.97 10.37 -18.19
CA LEU A 217 7.54 9.10 -17.61
C LEU A 217 8.07 8.93 -16.18
N GLN A 218 9.30 9.38 -15.89
CA GLN A 218 9.81 9.41 -14.53
C GLN A 218 8.92 10.26 -13.61
N LYS A 219 8.58 11.49 -14.03
CA LYS A 219 7.69 12.38 -13.26
C LYS A 219 6.34 11.73 -13.02
N ILE A 220 5.76 11.08 -14.03
CA ILE A 220 4.47 10.39 -13.91
C ILE A 220 4.55 9.25 -12.89
N ILE A 221 5.58 8.40 -12.97
CA ILE A 221 5.77 7.31 -12.01
C ILE A 221 5.87 7.87 -10.59
N CYS A 222 6.69 8.90 -10.38
CA CYS A 222 6.85 9.50 -9.05
C CYS A 222 5.57 10.20 -8.57
N ASN A 223 4.83 10.89 -9.45
CA ASN A 223 3.60 11.61 -9.09
C ASN A 223 2.37 10.71 -8.98
N SER A 224 2.47 9.46 -9.44
CA SER A 224 1.46 8.42 -9.21
C SER A 224 1.42 8.02 -7.73
N LEU A 225 2.52 8.18 -6.99
CA LEU A 225 2.56 7.95 -5.56
C LEU A 225 1.56 8.88 -4.82
N PRO A 226 0.95 8.40 -3.72
CA PRO A 226 0.05 9.23 -2.94
C PRO A 226 0.82 10.43 -2.36
N VAL A 227 0.30 11.64 -2.56
CA VAL A 227 0.79 12.84 -1.88
C VAL A 227 0.07 12.90 -0.55
N GLY A 228 0.60 12.17 0.42
CA GLY A 228 0.15 12.17 1.80
C GLY A 228 1.37 12.01 2.68
N ILE A 229 1.35 12.64 3.86
CA ILE A 229 2.30 12.28 4.91
C ILE A 229 2.05 10.80 5.17
N GLN A 230 2.95 9.95 4.70
CA GLN A 230 3.02 8.58 5.16
C GLN A 230 3.49 8.70 6.61
N LEU A 231 2.53 8.82 7.53
CA LEU A 231 2.78 8.52 8.92
C LEU A 231 3.07 7.02 8.91
N GLU A 232 4.34 6.66 8.77
CA GLU A 232 4.84 5.36 9.22
C GLU A 232 4.62 5.34 10.74
N ILE A 233 3.39 5.06 11.14
CA ILE A 233 3.11 4.69 12.51
C ILE A 233 3.68 3.29 12.63
N GLN A 234 4.95 3.21 13.02
CA GLN A 234 5.59 1.97 13.42
C GLN A 234 4.62 1.26 14.35
N GLN A 235 4.24 0.02 14.02
CA GLN A 235 3.26 -0.73 14.79
C GLN A 235 3.70 -0.74 16.26
N PRO A 236 3.00 -0.01 17.16
CA PRO A 236 3.43 0.06 18.54
C PRO A 236 3.20 -1.31 19.15
N LEU A 237 4.20 -1.82 19.87
CA LEU A 237 4.13 -3.11 20.55
C LEU A 237 4.14 -2.88 22.07
N PRO A 238 3.31 -3.58 22.86
CA PRO A 238 3.48 -3.64 24.30
C PRO A 238 4.77 -4.39 24.65
N CYS A 239 5.44 -3.95 25.71
CA CYS A 239 6.63 -4.60 26.24
C CYS A 239 6.25 -5.67 27.25
N PHE A 240 6.99 -6.77 27.31
CA PHE A 240 6.81 -7.82 28.32
C PHE A 240 8.10 -8.11 29.06
N GLU A 241 8.02 -8.18 30.39
CA GLU A 241 9.11 -8.57 31.29
C GLU A 241 8.66 -9.74 32.16
N LEU A 242 9.55 -10.69 32.41
CA LEU A 242 9.35 -11.75 33.39
C LEU A 242 10.13 -11.41 34.67
N ARG A 243 9.43 -11.26 35.79
CA ARG A 243 10.02 -11.02 37.12
C ARG A 243 9.84 -12.27 37.99
N SER A 244 10.92 -12.75 38.60
CA SER A 244 10.88 -13.79 39.64
C SER A 244 11.48 -13.26 40.94
N ASN A 245 10.97 -13.75 42.07
CA ASN A 245 11.44 -13.39 43.41
C ASN A 245 12.56 -14.33 43.92
N GLY A 246 13.01 -15.31 43.12
CA GLY A 246 13.99 -16.33 43.52
C GLY A 246 15.14 -16.56 42.52
N GLN A 247 16.23 -17.16 43.03
CA GLN A 247 17.36 -17.76 42.27
C GLN A 247 16.87 -18.65 41.10
N PRO A 248 17.69 -18.94 40.06
CA PRO A 248 17.25 -19.45 38.75
C PRO A 248 16.20 -20.57 38.80
N PHE A 249 15.36 -20.62 37.76
CA PHE A 249 14.25 -21.56 37.63
C PHE A 249 14.58 -22.94 38.19
N ALA A 250 13.82 -23.35 39.21
CA ALA A 250 14.06 -24.64 39.85
C ALA A 250 13.98 -25.76 38.81
N THR A 251 14.99 -26.64 38.77
CA THR A 251 15.03 -27.78 37.84
C THR A 251 13.85 -28.74 38.07
N GLN A 252 13.22 -28.68 39.24
CA GLN A 252 12.01 -29.40 39.59
C GLN A 252 11.20 -28.60 40.63
N GLY A 253 9.87 -28.59 40.52
CA GLY A 253 8.96 -27.92 41.45
C GLY A 253 8.18 -26.77 40.84
N ALA A 254 7.42 -26.06 41.67
CA ALA A 254 6.57 -24.95 41.26
C ALA A 254 7.21 -23.60 41.62
N GLU A 255 7.22 -22.68 40.67
CA GLU A 255 7.71 -21.32 40.83
C GLU A 255 6.68 -20.30 40.35
N THR A 256 6.45 -19.27 41.16
CA THR A 256 5.60 -18.14 40.77
C THR A 256 6.45 -17.09 40.08
N ILE A 257 6.10 -16.76 38.84
CA ILE A 257 6.67 -15.65 38.10
C ILE A 257 5.59 -14.60 37.81
N ALA A 258 6.01 -13.35 37.76
CA ALA A 258 5.19 -12.24 37.31
C ALA A 258 5.49 -11.92 35.85
N ILE A 259 4.45 -11.90 35.02
CA ILE A 259 4.48 -11.32 33.69
C ILE A 259 4.06 -9.86 33.82
N VAL A 260 4.95 -8.95 33.46
CA VAL A 260 4.70 -7.51 33.47
C VAL A 260 4.53 -7.05 32.03
N ALA A 261 3.35 -6.56 31.68
CA ALA A 261 3.10 -5.91 30.40
C ALA A 261 3.20 -4.40 30.58
N SER A 262 3.95 -3.70 29.75
CA SER A 262 4.15 -2.26 29.87
C SER A 262 3.93 -1.51 28.55
N ASN A 263 3.43 -0.28 28.67
CA ASN A 263 3.26 0.67 27.58
C ASN A 263 4.34 1.75 27.69
N CYS A 264 5.16 1.90 26.64
CA CYS A 264 6.23 2.89 26.58
C CYS A 264 5.84 4.18 25.83
N TYR A 265 4.60 4.27 25.37
CA TYR A 265 4.13 5.38 24.53
C TYR A 265 3.30 6.36 25.36
N SER A 266 3.46 7.65 25.10
CA SER A 266 2.68 8.72 25.75
C SER A 266 1.37 9.04 25.03
N ASN A 267 1.17 8.50 23.82
CA ASN A 267 0.05 8.80 22.94
C ASN A 267 -0.64 7.55 22.35
N VAL A 268 -0.31 6.36 22.85
CA VAL A 268 -0.93 5.09 22.41
C VAL A 268 -1.60 4.42 23.58
N THR A 269 -2.83 3.97 23.41
CA THR A 269 -3.50 3.06 24.34
C THR A 269 -3.53 1.66 23.72
N PHE A 270 -3.04 0.64 24.42
CA PHE A 270 -3.25 -0.74 24.02
C PHE A 270 -4.53 -1.26 24.68
N ARG A 271 -5.59 -1.44 23.91
CA ARG A 271 -6.89 -1.94 24.37
C ARG A 271 -6.90 -3.47 24.39
N SER A 272 -7.56 -4.00 25.41
CA SER A 272 -7.87 -5.43 25.52
C SER A 272 -6.65 -6.33 25.33
N LEU A 273 -5.50 -5.97 25.90
CA LEU A 273 -4.28 -6.75 25.81
C LEU A 273 -4.48 -8.12 26.46
N THR A 274 -4.20 -9.17 25.69
CA THR A 274 -4.14 -10.55 26.16
C THR A 274 -2.80 -11.19 25.82
N ALA A 275 -2.38 -12.17 26.62
CA ALA A 275 -1.18 -12.96 26.35
C ALA A 275 -1.37 -14.45 26.68
N VAL A 276 -0.68 -15.31 25.94
CA VAL A 276 -0.55 -16.74 26.20
C VAL A 276 0.92 -17.04 26.45
N LEU A 277 1.19 -17.65 27.59
CA LEU A 277 2.53 -18.14 27.93
C LEU A 277 2.63 -19.62 27.54
N SER A 278 3.69 -19.97 26.82
CA SER A 278 4.02 -21.35 26.46
C SER A 278 5.48 -21.65 26.78
N VAL A 279 5.81 -22.94 26.91
CA VAL A 279 7.16 -23.40 27.18
C VAL A 279 7.64 -24.24 26.00
N VAL A 280 8.78 -23.90 25.45
CA VAL A 280 9.45 -24.65 24.38
C VAL A 280 10.88 -24.98 24.80
N ARG A 281 11.52 -25.90 24.09
CA ARG A 281 12.97 -26.07 24.20
C ARG A 281 13.68 -24.84 23.64
N THR A 282 14.94 -24.63 24.04
CA THR A 282 15.74 -23.49 23.54
C THR A 282 15.89 -23.48 22.01
N ASP A 283 15.82 -24.64 21.36
CA ASP A 283 15.81 -24.78 19.89
C ASP A 283 14.45 -24.51 19.23
N GLY A 284 13.42 -24.16 20.02
CA GLY A 284 12.06 -23.87 19.57
C GLY A 284 11.16 -25.11 19.43
N THR A 285 11.66 -26.32 19.70
CA THR A 285 10.86 -27.54 19.57
C THR A 285 9.89 -27.72 20.76
N PRO A 286 8.71 -28.36 20.54
CA PRO A 286 7.77 -28.64 21.62
C PRO A 286 8.36 -29.54 22.71
N ILE A 287 8.00 -29.27 23.96
CA ILE A 287 8.37 -30.14 25.08
C ILE A 287 7.42 -31.34 25.08
N LEU A 288 8.00 -32.55 25.04
CA LEU A 288 7.23 -33.79 25.12
C LEU A 288 6.81 -34.09 26.56
N ASN A 289 5.68 -34.78 26.70
CA ASN A 289 5.24 -35.34 27.98
C ASN A 289 6.25 -36.39 28.48
N LEU A 290 6.24 -36.61 29.80
CA LEU A 290 6.97 -37.70 30.45
C LEU A 290 6.42 -39.06 29.99
N ALA A 291 7.17 -40.14 30.27
CA ALA A 291 6.81 -41.49 29.84
C ALA A 291 5.45 -41.98 30.37
N ASP A 292 5.00 -41.43 31.50
CA ASP A 292 3.68 -41.70 32.10
C ASP A 292 2.55 -40.85 31.50
N GLY A 293 2.86 -40.02 30.50
CA GLY A 293 1.91 -39.13 29.81
C GLY A 293 1.72 -37.77 30.48
N THR A 294 2.31 -37.50 31.64
CA THR A 294 2.19 -36.21 32.33
C THR A 294 3.01 -35.12 31.64
N PRO A 295 2.56 -33.85 31.59
CA PRO A 295 3.34 -32.75 31.03
C PRO A 295 4.64 -32.53 31.81
N ALA A 296 5.77 -32.41 31.10
CA ALA A 296 7.06 -32.13 31.72
C ALA A 296 7.12 -30.73 32.35
N VAL A 297 6.38 -29.78 31.77
CA VAL A 297 6.18 -28.43 32.32
C VAL A 297 4.70 -28.05 32.21
N THR A 298 4.13 -27.48 33.27
CA THR A 298 2.75 -26.96 33.30
C THR A 298 2.75 -25.49 33.70
N ILE A 299 1.97 -24.66 33.00
CA ILE A 299 1.73 -23.27 33.37
C ILE A 299 0.31 -23.13 33.92
N LYS A 300 0.16 -22.43 35.05
CA LYS A 300 -1.12 -22.13 35.69
C LYS A 300 -1.28 -20.62 35.90
N PRO A 301 -2.41 -20.01 35.48
CA PRO A 301 -3.49 -20.63 34.71
C PRO A 301 -3.04 -20.99 33.28
N SER A 302 -3.59 -22.07 32.72
CA SER A 302 -3.28 -22.54 31.36
C SER A 302 -4.09 -21.80 30.27
N THR A 303 -4.77 -20.72 30.64
CA THR A 303 -5.66 -19.95 29.78
C THR A 303 -4.97 -18.66 29.33
N GLU A 304 -5.57 -18.00 28.35
CA GLU A 304 -5.25 -16.63 27.99
C GLU A 304 -5.25 -15.73 29.24
N ILE A 305 -4.19 -14.92 29.38
CA ILE A 305 -3.95 -14.00 30.47
C ILE A 305 -4.43 -12.61 30.02
N ALA A 306 -5.52 -12.13 30.61
CA ALA A 306 -6.06 -10.81 30.31
C ALA A 306 -5.34 -9.72 31.14
N PHE A 307 -4.61 -8.83 30.44
CA PHE A 307 -4.04 -7.63 31.04
C PHE A 307 -5.07 -6.49 31.03
N GLY A 308 -5.92 -6.40 30.00
CA GLY A 308 -6.87 -5.30 29.84
C GLY A 308 -6.25 -4.13 29.11
N ASP A 309 -6.62 -2.91 29.46
CA ASP A 309 -6.12 -1.71 28.77
C ASP A 309 -4.79 -1.25 29.38
N LEU A 310 -3.74 -1.12 28.57
CA LEU A 310 -2.51 -0.42 28.94
C LEU A 310 -2.60 1.03 28.47
N LEU A 311 -2.78 1.94 29.43
CA LEU A 311 -2.88 3.38 29.18
C LEU A 311 -1.53 4.00 28.81
N PRO A 312 -1.53 5.17 28.14
CA PRO A 312 -0.30 5.87 27.80
C PRO A 312 0.43 6.38 29.05
N ILE A 313 1.77 6.43 28.98
CA ILE A 313 2.62 7.00 30.03
C ILE A 313 2.28 8.49 30.21
N GLY A 314 2.04 8.89 31.46
CA GLY A 314 1.84 10.29 31.82
C GLY A 314 0.40 10.81 31.62
N SER A 315 -0.57 9.92 31.40
CA SER A 315 -1.98 10.30 31.42
C SER A 315 -2.37 10.88 32.79
N HIS A 316 -3.05 12.03 32.77
CA HIS A 316 -3.11 13.02 33.86
C HIS A 316 -3.84 12.61 35.15
N ASN A 317 -4.15 11.34 35.39
CA ASN A 317 -4.78 10.92 36.63
C ASN A 317 -4.24 9.56 37.12
N SER A 318 -3.63 9.60 38.30
CA SER A 318 -3.29 8.49 39.20
C SER A 318 -1.98 7.75 38.95
N GLU A 319 -1.50 7.19 40.05
CA GLU A 319 -0.26 6.48 40.32
C GLU A 319 -0.06 5.19 39.50
N SER A 320 -0.76 5.02 38.38
CA SER A 320 -0.58 3.87 37.49
C SER A 320 0.72 4.03 36.72
N SER A 321 1.77 3.33 37.15
CA SER A 321 2.81 2.88 36.22
C SER A 321 2.12 2.34 34.98
N GLY A 322 2.58 2.67 33.76
CA GLY A 322 2.06 2.09 32.52
C GLY A 322 2.33 0.58 32.40
N GLU A 323 2.36 -0.13 33.52
CA GLU A 323 2.66 -1.53 33.72
C GLU A 323 1.44 -2.22 34.37
N LEU A 324 1.10 -3.39 33.87
CA LEU A 324 0.15 -4.31 34.50
C LEU A 324 0.85 -5.63 34.76
N LEU A 325 0.65 -6.18 35.96
CA LEU A 325 1.27 -7.42 36.40
C LEU A 325 0.23 -8.54 36.47
N ARG A 326 0.63 -9.74 36.03
CA ARG A 326 -0.11 -10.99 36.21
C ARG A 326 0.82 -12.08 36.67
N GLU A 327 0.44 -12.76 37.75
CA GLU A 327 1.20 -13.89 38.28
C GLU A 327 0.80 -15.19 37.57
N VAL A 328 1.80 -16.02 37.28
CA VAL A 328 1.62 -17.37 36.79
C VAL A 328 2.54 -18.32 37.54
N VAL A 329 2.10 -19.56 37.70
CA VAL A 329 2.89 -20.63 38.29
C VAL A 329 3.42 -21.52 37.19
N VAL A 330 4.73 -21.70 37.13
CA VAL A 330 5.40 -22.66 36.26
C VAL A 330 5.80 -23.86 37.12
N GLU A 331 5.30 -25.04 36.76
CA GLU A 331 5.56 -26.30 37.46
C GLU A 331 6.36 -27.24 36.56
N THR A 332 7.58 -27.56 36.99
CA THR A 332 8.50 -28.45 36.27
C THR A 332 8.50 -29.83 36.93
N ASN A 333 8.07 -30.84 36.16
CA ASN A 333 7.98 -32.24 36.60
C ASN A 333 9.16 -33.10 36.13
N SER A 334 10.04 -32.56 35.28
CA SER A 334 11.20 -33.29 34.76
C SER A 334 12.40 -33.20 35.73
N PRO A 335 13.05 -34.32 36.09
CA PRO A 335 14.27 -34.31 36.90
C PRO A 335 15.53 -33.89 36.13
N SER A 336 15.44 -33.71 34.80
CA SER A 336 16.54 -33.23 33.95
C SER A 336 16.43 -31.73 33.69
N SER A 337 17.55 -31.01 33.86
CA SER A 337 17.70 -29.58 33.57
C SER A 337 17.76 -29.31 32.06
N ALA A 338 16.70 -29.65 31.33
CA ALA A 338 16.62 -29.23 29.93
C ALA A 338 16.49 -27.70 29.88
N ASP A 339 17.23 -27.07 28.97
CA ASP A 339 17.12 -25.63 28.75
C ASP A 339 15.74 -25.35 28.13
N TYR A 340 14.89 -24.66 28.89
CA TYR A 340 13.56 -24.25 28.48
C TYR A 340 13.53 -22.76 28.17
N THR A 341 12.73 -22.38 27.19
CA THR A 341 12.42 -20.99 26.86
C THR A 341 10.94 -20.74 27.06
N LEU A 342 10.61 -19.70 27.82
CA LEU A 342 9.26 -19.18 27.91
C LEU A 342 8.97 -18.29 26.70
N LYS A 343 7.89 -18.60 25.98
CA LYS A 343 7.41 -17.84 24.83
C LYS A 343 6.09 -17.17 25.17
N ILE A 344 6.03 -15.85 24.95
CA ILE A 344 4.83 -15.05 25.11
C ILE A 344 4.27 -14.75 23.71
N GLU A 345 3.03 -15.16 23.47
CA GLU A 345 2.23 -14.76 22.31
C GLU A 345 1.14 -13.81 22.82
N TYR A 346 0.81 -12.74 22.09
CA TYR A 346 -0.10 -11.71 22.61
C TYR A 346 -0.95 -11.07 21.51
N SER A 347 -2.08 -10.50 21.91
CA SER A 347 -3.03 -9.81 21.04
C SER A 347 -3.54 -8.52 21.68
N TYR A 348 -3.81 -7.49 20.88
CA TYR A 348 -4.26 -6.18 21.35
C TYR A 348 -4.84 -5.35 20.21
N HIS A 349 -5.55 -4.27 20.55
CA HIS A 349 -5.89 -3.18 19.64
C HIS A 349 -5.13 -1.91 20.05
N ALA A 350 -4.51 -1.21 19.10
CA ALA A 350 -3.82 0.05 19.40
C ALA A 350 -4.69 1.25 19.00
N GLU A 351 -4.92 2.16 19.94
CA GLU A 351 -5.59 3.45 19.70
C GLU A 351 -4.56 4.59 19.82
N PHE A 352 -4.59 5.55 18.90
CA PHE A 352 -3.67 6.69 18.87
C PHE A 352 -4.40 7.99 19.16
N ASP A 353 -3.91 8.73 20.14
CA ASP A 353 -4.39 10.07 20.45
C ASP A 353 -3.51 11.12 19.75
N PHE A 354 -4.03 11.71 18.67
CA PHE A 354 -3.36 12.81 17.96
C PHE A 354 -3.90 14.16 18.43
N LYS A 355 -2.98 15.11 18.68
CA LYS A 355 -3.32 16.52 18.90
C LYS A 355 -2.76 17.32 17.72
N GLY A 356 -3.64 18.00 17.00
CA GLY A 356 -3.28 18.90 15.91
C GLY A 356 -3.65 20.34 16.23
N GLY A 357 -2.88 21.28 15.69
CA GLY A 357 -3.19 22.71 15.68
C GLY A 357 -2.71 23.26 14.35
N ASP A 358 -3.60 23.98 13.65
CA ASP A 358 -3.29 24.62 12.38
C ASP A 358 -3.18 26.12 12.60
N ASP A 359 -2.04 26.69 12.24
CA ASP A 359 -1.83 28.13 12.21
C ASP A 359 -2.08 28.64 10.79
N PHE A 360 -3.05 29.55 10.65
CA PHE A 360 -3.31 30.24 9.38
C PHE A 360 -2.78 31.67 9.47
N ALA A 361 -1.85 32.02 8.59
CA ALA A 361 -1.49 33.41 8.36
C ALA A 361 -2.56 34.07 7.48
N LEU A 362 -3.08 35.22 7.93
CA LEU A 362 -3.97 36.09 7.14
C LEU A 362 -3.17 37.04 6.25
#